data_AF-A0A964P2Y5-F1
#
_entry.id   AF-A0A964P2Y5-F1
#
_cell.length_a   1.000
_cell.length_b   1.000
_cell.length_c   1.000
_cell.angle_alpha   90.00
_cell.angle_beta   90.00
_cell.angle_gamma   90.00
#
_symmetry.space_group_name_H-M   'P 1'
#
loop_
_entity.id
_entity.type
_entity.pdbx_description
1 polymer ?
#
loop_
_entity_poly.entity_id
_entity_poly.type
_entity_poly.pdbx_seq_one_letter_code
_entity_poly.pdbx_strand_id
1 'polypeptide(L)'
;MQDVQKLKENEIFVVMNREGDIPAGSSDGQGLYFQDTRFLSIYEFGINGVGLQLLSSAGELNFMGNLQFGNLGALLDNGTTLPPRTLSIRRNRFVDAGLHERIGFFNYNPFPVTLNIELRLGSDFRDMFDVRSFMHPLKRGEEAEPELSARPFGSTTRA
;
A
#
# COMPACT_ATOMS: atom_id res chain seq x y z
N MET A 1 -9.82 -19.05 -1.25
CA MET A 1 -8.47 -18.43 -1.25
C MET A 1 -8.65 -17.06 -1.88
N GLN A 2 -8.43 -15.97 -1.13
CA GLN A 2 -8.50 -14.63 -1.72
C GLN A 2 -7.36 -14.49 -2.75
N ASP A 3 -7.62 -13.81 -3.86
CA ASP A 3 -6.56 -13.45 -4.81
C ASP A 3 -5.55 -12.54 -4.11
N VAL A 4 -4.27 -12.93 -4.17
CA VAL A 4 -3.16 -12.15 -3.64
C VAL A 4 -2.27 -11.69 -4.78
N GLN A 5 -1.78 -10.47 -4.70
CA GLN A 5 -0.75 -9.96 -5.61
C GLN A 5 0.63 -10.24 -5.03
N LYS A 6 1.54 -10.74 -5.86
CA LYS A 6 2.92 -11.02 -5.47
C LYS A 6 3.86 -10.33 -6.45
N LEU A 7 4.80 -9.55 -5.92
CA LEU A 7 5.91 -9.00 -6.70
C LEU A 7 7.21 -9.50 -6.08
N LYS A 8 8.19 -9.88 -6.90
CA LYS A 8 9.49 -10.39 -6.44
C LYS A 8 10.62 -9.94 -7.35
N GLU A 9 11.71 -9.50 -6.73
CA GLU A 9 12.99 -9.24 -7.38
C GLU A 9 14.12 -9.62 -6.42
N ASN A 10 15.03 -10.49 -6.86
CA ASN A 10 16.11 -11.05 -6.03
C ASN A 10 15.60 -11.61 -4.67
N GLU A 11 16.19 -11.15 -3.57
CA GLU A 11 15.90 -11.51 -2.17
C GLU A 11 14.71 -10.75 -1.58
N ILE A 12 14.08 -9.85 -2.36
CA ILE A 12 12.96 -9.03 -1.93
C ILE A 12 11.68 -9.54 -2.58
N PHE A 13 10.65 -9.73 -1.78
CA PHE A 13 9.31 -10.00 -2.30
C PHE A 13 8.24 -9.36 -1.45
N VAL A 14 7.12 -9.03 -2.06
CA VAL A 14 5.94 -8.49 -1.38
C VAL A 14 4.71 -9.32 -1.72
N VAL A 15 3.91 -9.60 -0.70
CA VAL A 15 2.61 -10.26 -0.81
C VAL A 15 1.54 -9.30 -0.31
N MET A 16 0.53 -9.03 -1.14
CA MET A 16 -0.55 -8.08 -0.87
C MET A 16 -1.89 -8.71 -1.18
N ASN A 17 -2.98 -8.13 -0.68
CA ASN A 17 -4.31 -8.45 -1.16
C ASN A 17 -4.51 -7.99 -2.61
N ARG A 18 -5.70 -8.24 -3.15
CA ARG A 18 -6.08 -7.89 -4.53
C ARG A 18 -6.02 -6.38 -4.79
N GLU A 19 -6.29 -5.57 -3.78
CA GLU A 19 -6.27 -4.11 -3.79
C GLU A 19 -4.86 -3.54 -3.62
N GLY A 20 -3.82 -4.38 -3.50
CA GLY A 20 -2.45 -3.95 -3.29
C GLY A 20 -2.16 -3.48 -1.86
N ASP A 21 -2.99 -3.81 -0.89
CA ASP A 21 -2.77 -3.47 0.51
C ASP A 21 -2.23 -4.67 1.30
N ILE A 22 -1.56 -4.37 2.40
CA ILE A 22 -1.11 -5.30 3.43
C ILE A 22 -1.93 -4.92 4.69
N PRO A 23 -3.09 -5.57 4.91
CA PRO A 23 -3.97 -5.19 6.01
C PRO A 23 -3.36 -5.48 7.37
N ALA A 24 -3.69 -4.64 8.35
CA ALA A 24 -3.30 -4.88 9.73
C ALA A 24 -3.84 -6.23 10.24
N GLY A 25 -3.00 -6.98 10.95
CA GLY A 25 -3.38 -8.29 11.50
C GLY A 25 -3.57 -9.39 10.44
N SER A 26 -3.09 -9.18 9.21
CA SER A 26 -3.06 -10.19 8.16
C SER A 26 -2.45 -11.52 8.67
N SER A 27 -3.24 -12.59 8.60
CA SER A 27 -2.82 -13.96 8.92
C SER A 27 -2.25 -14.70 7.71
N ASP A 28 -2.49 -14.22 6.49
CA ASP A 28 -2.17 -14.95 5.25
C ASP A 28 -0.75 -14.66 4.74
N GLY A 29 0.09 -14.09 5.60
CA GLY A 29 1.49 -13.81 5.30
C GLY A 29 1.71 -12.61 4.37
N GLN A 30 0.73 -11.73 4.20
CA GLN A 30 0.95 -10.45 3.52
C GLN A 30 2.09 -9.68 4.22
N GLY A 31 2.92 -9.02 3.42
CA GLY A 31 4.11 -8.35 3.91
C GLY A 31 5.13 -8.07 2.82
N LEU A 32 6.02 -7.11 3.07
CA LEU A 32 7.29 -6.95 2.34
C LEU A 32 8.39 -7.68 3.11
N TYR A 33 9.09 -8.57 2.41
CA TYR A 33 10.12 -9.42 2.98
C TYR A 33 11.47 -9.16 2.32
N PHE A 34 12.52 -9.24 3.13
CA PHE A 34 13.90 -9.32 2.69
C PHE A 34 14.61 -10.38 3.53
N GLN A 35 15.25 -11.36 2.89
CA GLN A 35 15.91 -12.48 3.57
C GLN A 35 15.02 -13.12 4.66
N ASP A 36 13.81 -13.51 4.25
CA ASP A 36 12.79 -14.16 5.10
C ASP A 36 12.29 -13.34 6.30
N THR A 37 12.72 -12.08 6.48
CA THR A 37 12.22 -11.18 7.52
C THR A 37 11.19 -10.21 6.96
N ARG A 38 10.04 -10.04 7.63
CA ARG A 38 8.97 -9.11 7.27
C ARG A 38 9.29 -7.69 7.73
N PHE A 39 9.77 -6.85 6.81
CA PHE A 39 10.08 -5.45 7.08
C PHE A 39 8.83 -4.56 7.08
N LEU A 40 7.81 -4.93 6.30
CA LEU A 40 6.54 -4.20 6.28
C LEU A 40 5.39 -5.16 6.52
N SER A 41 4.66 -4.96 7.63
CA SER A 41 3.53 -5.77 8.08
C SER A 41 2.19 -5.08 7.86
N ILE A 42 2.19 -3.76 7.62
CA ILE A 42 1.00 -2.97 7.27
C ILE A 42 1.35 -2.00 6.14
N TYR A 43 0.52 -1.97 5.12
CA TYR A 43 0.50 -1.00 4.03
C TYR A 43 -0.96 -0.83 3.62
N GLU A 44 -1.63 0.21 4.09
CA GLU A 44 -3.02 0.49 3.72
C GLU A 44 -3.11 1.90 3.15
N PHE A 45 -3.79 2.04 2.02
CA PHE A 45 -3.94 3.31 1.32
C PHE A 45 -5.42 3.69 1.22
N GLY A 46 -5.72 4.93 1.61
CA GLY A 46 -7.08 5.46 1.62
C GLY A 46 -7.13 6.90 1.11
N ILE A 47 -8.36 7.34 0.80
CA ILE A 47 -8.65 8.75 0.62
C ILE A 47 -9.90 9.12 1.43
N ASN A 48 -9.89 10.29 2.06
CA ASN A 48 -11.02 10.81 2.85
C ASN A 48 -11.54 9.81 3.89
N GLY A 49 -10.66 9.02 4.49
CA GLY A 49 -11.01 8.00 5.48
C GLY A 49 -11.81 6.81 4.94
N VAL A 50 -11.94 6.67 3.61
CA VAL A 50 -12.63 5.55 2.97
C VAL A 50 -11.71 4.81 1.99
N GLY A 51 -12.00 3.52 1.79
CA GLY A 51 -11.31 2.70 0.80
C GLY A 51 -11.64 3.10 -0.64
N LEU A 52 -10.96 2.45 -1.57
CA LEU A 52 -11.14 2.67 -3.00
C LEU A 52 -11.85 1.50 -3.67
N GLN A 53 -12.50 1.77 -4.80
CA GLN A 53 -13.04 0.72 -5.66
C GLN A 53 -11.99 0.29 -6.68
N LEU A 54 -11.49 -0.94 -6.56
CA LEU A 54 -10.61 -1.53 -7.56
C LEU A 54 -11.36 -1.72 -8.89
N LEU A 55 -10.84 -1.12 -9.96
CA LEU A 55 -11.40 -1.21 -11.31
C LEU A 55 -10.63 -2.20 -12.17
N SER A 56 -9.30 -2.23 -12.03
CA SER A 56 -8.45 -3.24 -12.65
C SER A 56 -7.15 -3.44 -11.88
N SER A 57 -6.59 -4.63 -12.00
CA SER A 57 -5.27 -4.99 -11.48
C SER A 57 -4.58 -5.83 -12.54
N ALA A 58 -3.34 -5.49 -12.87
CA ALA A 58 -2.53 -6.19 -13.84
C ALA A 58 -1.10 -6.33 -13.31
N GLY A 59 -0.55 -7.54 -13.37
CA GLY A 59 0.89 -7.75 -13.27
C GLY A 59 1.48 -7.62 -14.67
N GLU A 60 2.35 -6.64 -14.89
CA GLU A 60 3.05 -6.52 -16.18
C GLU A 60 4.25 -7.47 -16.26
N LEU A 61 4.97 -7.61 -15.14
CA LEU A 61 6.09 -8.52 -14.95
C LEU A 61 6.04 -9.07 -13.52
N ASN A 62 6.83 -10.11 -13.22
CA ASN A 62 6.86 -10.72 -11.88
C ASN A 62 7.28 -9.75 -10.76
N PHE A 63 7.92 -8.63 -11.11
CA PHE A 63 8.36 -7.60 -10.17
C PHE A 63 7.55 -6.31 -10.28
N MET A 64 6.59 -6.18 -11.21
CA MET A 64 5.86 -4.94 -11.48
C MET A 64 4.34 -5.15 -11.53
N GLY A 65 3.59 -4.29 -10.85
CA GLY A 65 2.13 -4.33 -10.77
C GLY A 65 1.50 -2.96 -10.98
N ASN A 66 0.37 -2.94 -11.68
CA ASN A 66 -0.42 -1.75 -11.96
C ASN A 66 -1.85 -1.96 -11.48
N LEU A 67 -2.33 -1.03 -10.67
CA LEU A 67 -3.68 -1.03 -10.14
C LEU A 67 -4.39 0.27 -10.49
N GLN A 68 -5.63 0.15 -10.95
CA GLN A 68 -6.50 1.27 -11.27
C GLN A 68 -7.70 1.24 -10.34
N PHE A 69 -7.97 2.38 -9.71
CA PHE A 69 -9.09 2.57 -8.80
C PHE A 69 -9.97 3.72 -9.22
N GLY A 70 -11.21 3.68 -8.75
CA GLY A 70 -12.12 4.80 -8.65
C GLY A 70 -12.41 5.13 -7.18
N ASN A 71 -12.75 6.38 -6.90
CA ASN A 71 -13.28 6.75 -5.60
C ASN A 71 -14.67 6.14 -5.35
N LEU A 72 -14.99 5.91 -4.09
CA LEU A 72 -16.37 5.74 -3.63
C LEU A 72 -17.08 7.10 -3.57
N GLY A 73 -18.41 7.07 -3.61
CA GLY A 73 -19.20 8.30 -3.43
C GLY A 73 -19.08 8.80 -1.99
N ALA A 74 -18.94 10.11 -1.80
CA ALA A 74 -18.75 10.72 -0.49
C ALA A 74 -19.33 12.15 -0.43
N LEU A 75 -19.58 12.64 0.78
CA LEU A 75 -19.79 14.07 1.03
C LEU A 75 -18.44 14.68 1.42
N LEU A 76 -18.00 15.70 0.68
CA LEU A 76 -16.75 16.41 0.97
C LEU A 76 -16.95 17.41 2.12
N ASP A 77 -15.85 17.80 2.77
CA ASP A 77 -15.84 18.74 3.89
C ASP A 77 -16.46 20.11 3.55
N ASN A 78 -16.43 20.50 2.27
CA ASN A 78 -17.04 21.73 1.78
C ASN A 78 -18.55 21.60 1.46
N GLY A 79 -19.17 20.46 1.80
CA GLY A 79 -20.59 20.18 1.54
C GLY A 79 -20.91 19.72 0.10
N THR A 80 -19.90 19.58 -0.78
CA THR A 80 -20.11 19.11 -2.15
C THR A 80 -20.22 17.58 -2.17
N THR A 81 -21.20 17.05 -2.89
CA THR A 81 -21.29 15.62 -3.16
C THR A 81 -20.25 15.21 -4.20
N LEU A 82 -19.35 14.29 -3.83
CA LEU A 82 -18.44 13.62 -4.74
C LEU A 82 -19.10 12.36 -5.30
N PRO A 83 -19.44 12.30 -6.61
CA PRO A 83 -20.00 11.10 -7.19
C PRO A 83 -18.96 9.97 -7.27
N PRO A 84 -19.36 8.70 -7.17
CA PRO A 84 -18.44 7.56 -7.30
C PRO A 84 -17.81 7.53 -8.70
N ARG A 85 -16.56 7.03 -8.78
CA ARG A 85 -15.81 6.85 -10.04
C ARG A 85 -15.59 8.16 -10.84
N THR A 86 -15.49 9.30 -10.17
CA THR A 86 -15.14 10.60 -10.78
C THR A 86 -13.70 11.03 -10.51
N LEU A 87 -13.01 10.31 -9.62
CA LEU A 87 -11.57 10.37 -9.42
C LEU A 87 -10.97 9.05 -9.90
N SER A 88 -9.91 9.14 -10.69
CA SER A 88 -9.07 7.99 -11.04
C SER A 88 -7.82 8.03 -10.18
N ILE A 89 -7.51 6.89 -9.56
CA ILE A 89 -6.29 6.69 -8.79
C ILE A 89 -5.53 5.53 -9.42
N ARG A 90 -4.28 5.79 -9.83
CA ARG A 90 -3.37 4.78 -10.37
C ARG A 90 -2.26 4.51 -9.38
N ARG A 91 -2.04 3.24 -9.06
CA ARG A 91 -0.92 2.75 -8.26
C ARG A 91 -0.04 1.90 -9.16
N ASN A 92 1.14 2.40 -9.49
CA ASN A 92 2.17 1.69 -10.24
C ASN A 92 3.27 1.27 -9.28
N ARG A 93 3.62 -0.01 -9.25
CA ARG A 93 4.55 -0.58 -8.27
C ARG A 93 5.59 -1.43 -8.95
N PHE A 94 6.81 -1.38 -8.42
CA PHE A 94 7.83 -2.35 -8.76
C PHE A 94 8.75 -2.65 -7.57
N VAL A 95 9.40 -3.81 -7.60
CA VAL A 95 10.43 -4.18 -6.63
C VAL A 95 11.79 -4.08 -7.29
N ASP A 96 12.68 -3.27 -6.72
CA ASP A 96 14.10 -3.17 -7.08
C ASP A 96 14.88 -2.55 -5.91
N ALA A 97 15.72 -3.33 -5.25
CA ALA A 97 16.37 -2.97 -3.98
C ALA A 97 15.41 -2.45 -2.86
N GLY A 98 14.09 -2.62 -3.04
CA GLY A 98 13.02 -2.11 -2.20
C GLY A 98 11.69 -2.08 -2.96
N LEU A 99 10.59 -1.81 -2.25
CA LEU A 99 9.29 -1.57 -2.87
C LEU A 99 9.18 -0.11 -3.29
N HIS A 100 8.99 0.13 -4.58
CA HIS A 100 8.74 1.46 -5.14
C HIS A 100 7.28 1.57 -5.56
N GLU A 101 6.65 2.69 -5.23
CA GLU A 101 5.29 2.97 -5.65
C GLU A 101 5.13 4.41 -6.12
N ARG A 102 4.41 4.56 -7.24
CA ARG A 102 3.89 5.83 -7.72
C ARG A 102 2.37 5.82 -7.63
N ILE A 103 1.82 6.80 -6.91
CA ILE A 103 0.38 7.02 -6.80
C ILE A 103 0.02 8.27 -7.60
N GLY A 104 -0.73 8.11 -8.67
CA GLY A 104 -1.22 9.19 -9.53
C GLY A 104 -2.71 9.40 -9.34
N PHE A 105 -3.14 10.66 -9.37
CA PHE A 105 -4.54 11.05 -9.24
C PHE A 105 -4.99 11.83 -10.47
N PHE A 106 -6.23 11.62 -10.88
CA PHE A 106 -6.87 12.41 -11.92
C PHE A 106 -8.31 12.74 -11.52
N ASN A 107 -8.67 14.01 -11.57
CA ASN A 107 -10.02 14.49 -11.26
C ASN A 107 -10.81 14.71 -12.57
N TYR A 108 -11.88 13.93 -12.79
CA TYR A 108 -12.78 14.09 -13.94
C TYR A 108 -13.92 15.08 -13.68
N ASN A 109 -14.03 15.62 -12.47
CA ASN A 109 -15.08 16.59 -12.15
C ASN A 109 -14.77 17.97 -12.77
N PRO A 110 -15.81 18.75 -13.11
CA PRO A 110 -15.63 20.14 -13.56
C PRO A 110 -15.34 21.12 -12.40
N PHE A 111 -15.15 20.61 -11.19
CA PHE A 111 -14.88 21.37 -9.97
C PHE A 111 -13.65 20.80 -9.23
N PRO A 112 -12.92 21.64 -8.47
CA PRO A 112 -11.80 21.17 -7.66
C PRO A 112 -12.27 20.24 -6.55
N VAL A 113 -11.47 19.21 -6.26
CA VAL A 113 -11.72 18.27 -5.16
C VAL A 113 -10.53 18.30 -4.22
N THR A 114 -10.77 18.63 -2.96
CA THR A 114 -9.79 18.47 -1.88
C THR A 114 -9.82 17.03 -1.41
N LEU A 115 -8.65 16.40 -1.33
CA LEU A 115 -8.47 15.03 -0.87
C LEU A 115 -7.57 14.99 0.35
N ASN A 116 -8.02 14.26 1.37
CA ASN A 116 -7.14 13.76 2.41
C ASN A 116 -6.59 12.42 1.92
N ILE A 117 -5.27 12.29 1.90
CA ILE A 117 -4.59 11.05 1.48
C ILE A 117 -4.05 10.40 2.74
N GLU A 118 -4.49 9.16 3.00
CA GLU A 118 -4.03 8.41 4.15
C GLU A 118 -3.16 7.23 3.72
N LEU A 119 -1.98 7.12 4.33
CA LEU A 119 -1.10 5.98 4.19
C LEU A 119 -0.80 5.43 5.59
N ARG A 120 -1.20 4.19 5.84
CA ARG A 120 -0.87 3.49 7.08
C ARG A 120 0.25 2.50 6.83
N LEU A 121 1.33 2.64 7.58
CA LEU A 121 2.50 1.78 7.52
C LEU A 121 2.72 1.13 8.89
N GLY A 122 3.27 -0.07 8.88
CA GLY A 122 3.63 -0.80 10.10
C GLY A 122 4.70 -1.83 9.79
N SER A 123 5.56 -2.09 10.78
CA SER A 123 6.69 -3.01 10.68
C SER A 123 6.76 -3.86 11.93
N ASP A 124 6.97 -5.17 11.79
CA ASP A 124 7.09 -6.08 12.93
C ASP A 124 8.37 -6.93 12.93
N PHE A 125 9.16 -6.88 11.85
CA PHE A 125 10.42 -7.60 11.69
C PHE A 125 10.32 -9.10 12.00
N ARG A 126 9.15 -9.69 11.74
CA ARG A 126 8.93 -11.12 12.00
C ARG A 126 9.54 -11.97 10.90
N ASP A 127 10.24 -13.02 11.29
CA ASP A 127 10.67 -14.08 10.38
C ASP A 127 9.44 -14.77 9.72
N MET A 128 9.61 -15.26 8.49
CA MET A 128 8.55 -15.88 7.70
C MET A 128 7.95 -17.13 8.36
N PHE A 129 8.73 -17.92 9.10
CA PHE A 129 8.22 -19.05 9.88
C PHE A 129 7.32 -18.56 11.00
N ASP A 130 7.72 -17.49 11.68
CA ASP A 130 6.91 -16.84 12.71
C ASP A 130 5.60 -16.31 12.13
N VAL A 131 5.63 -15.64 10.97
CA VAL A 131 4.42 -15.13 10.31
C VAL A 131 3.48 -16.27 9.93
N ARG A 132 4.03 -17.40 9.44
CA ARG A 132 3.24 -18.57 9.03
C ARG A 132 2.87 -19.51 10.17
N SER A 133 3.07 -19.11 11.42
CA SER A 133 2.78 -19.91 12.62
C SER A 133 3.53 -21.25 12.69
N PHE A 134 4.66 -21.37 11.98
CA PHE A 134 5.62 -22.46 12.16
C PHE A 134 6.51 -22.10 13.36
N MET A 135 6.03 -22.45 14.56
CA MET A 135 6.59 -22.10 15.88
C MET A 135 8.13 -21.97 15.94
N HIS A 136 8.66 -20.84 16.44
CA HIS A 136 9.85 -20.75 17.31
C HIS A 136 9.71 -19.52 18.24
N PRO A 137 9.66 -19.67 19.58
CA PRO A 137 9.69 -18.51 20.47
C PRO A 137 11.13 -17.96 20.54
N LEU A 138 11.50 -17.16 19.56
CA LEU A 138 12.67 -16.28 19.67
C LEU A 138 12.30 -15.13 20.61
N LYS A 139 13.24 -14.71 21.46
CA LYS A 139 13.08 -13.53 22.31
C LYS A 139 13.00 -12.30 21.39
N ARG A 140 11.84 -11.63 21.36
CA ARG A 140 11.60 -10.47 20.48
C ARG A 140 11.91 -9.16 21.18
N GLY A 141 12.16 -8.12 20.38
CA GLY A 141 12.08 -6.74 20.83
C GLY A 141 10.64 -6.31 21.06
N GLU A 142 10.47 -5.14 21.66
CA GLU A 142 9.16 -4.50 21.81
C GLU A 142 8.87 -3.62 20.60
N GLU A 143 7.60 -3.55 20.20
CA GLU A 143 7.16 -2.61 19.17
C GLU A 143 7.28 -1.19 19.73
N ALA A 144 8.07 -0.35 19.06
CA ALA A 144 8.27 1.03 19.45
C ALA A 144 7.29 1.93 18.69
N GLU A 145 6.88 3.04 19.32
CA GLU A 145 6.14 4.09 18.63
C GLU A 145 7.01 4.69 17.52
N PRO A 146 6.43 4.99 16.33
CA PRO A 146 7.19 5.53 15.22
C PRO A 146 7.75 6.92 15.55
N GLU A 147 9.05 7.11 15.34
CA GLU A 147 9.69 8.42 15.44
C GLU A 147 9.62 9.15 14.09
N LEU A 148 8.84 10.23 14.04
CA LEU A 148 8.78 11.09 12.85
C LEU A 148 10.04 11.96 12.76
N SER A 149 11.04 11.51 12.00
CA SER A 149 12.18 12.37 11.65
C SER A 149 11.84 13.23 10.43
N ALA A 150 11.80 14.55 10.61
CA ALA A 150 11.60 15.49 9.50
C ALA A 150 12.86 15.54 8.62
N ARG A 151 12.97 14.62 7.65
CA ARG A 151 13.89 14.79 6.52
C ARG A 151 13.13 15.44 5.36
N PRO A 152 13.62 16.55 4.79
CA PRO A 152 12.95 17.16 3.65
C PRO A 152 12.92 16.16 2.49
N PHE A 153 11.74 15.94 1.91
CA PHE A 153 11.60 15.23 0.64
C PHE A 153 12.37 16.01 -0.43
N GLY A 154 13.37 15.39 -1.04
CA GLY A 154 14.16 16.00 -2.12
C GLY A 154 13.25 16.43 -3.27
N SER A 155 13.20 17.73 -3.56
CA SER A 155 12.45 18.27 -4.69
C SER A 155 13.05 17.80 -6.00
N THR A 156 12.54 16.71 -6.56
CA THR A 156 12.81 16.37 -7.97
C THR A 156 11.70 16.97 -8.83
N THR A 157 11.72 18.29 -8.97
CA THR A 157 11.08 18.94 -10.12
C THR A 157 12.01 18.68 -11.30
N ARG A 158 11.73 17.66 -12.12
CA ARG A 158 12.30 17.62 -13.47
C ARG A 158 11.45 18.52 -14.36
N ALA A 159 12.13 19.50 -14.95
CA ALA A 159 11.64 20.37 -16.01
C ALA A 159 11.33 19.59 -17.29
#